data_AF-A0A2E5X764-F1
#
_entry.id   AF-A0A2E5X764-F1
#
_cell.length_a   1.000
_cell.length_b   1.000
_cell.length_c   1.000
_cell.angle_alpha   90.00
_cell.angle_beta   90.00
_cell.angle_gamma   90.00
#
_symmetry.space_group_name_H-M   'P 1'
#
loop_
_entity.id
_entity.type
_entity.pdbx_description
1 polymer ?
#
loop_
_entity_poly.entity_id
_entity_poly.type
_entity_poly.pdbx_seq_one_letter_code
_entity_poly.pdbx_strand_id
1 'polypeptide(L)'
;ELLAHETTNDSTWMVTDFYQGVGSGVNDEMAVVGSRIYLSCTKEFVSDGLCVHETTNNTTWMIHEFYSDLDDMFSFGSSVFFSTWGIDDGELRSGVWMYNENTGGLATVDAVTARNWVIVGDDLYFTAYGGSEIGRELYVASIELFSHFE
;
A
#
# COMPACT_ATOMS: atom_id res chain seq x y z
N GLU A 1 11.71 6.33 -7.44
CA GLU A 1 12.59 7.10 -6.52
C GLU A 1 11.70 8.08 -5.76
N LEU A 2 12.09 8.54 -4.56
CA LEU A 2 11.33 9.56 -3.80
C LEU A 2 12.09 10.88 -3.78
N LEU A 3 11.44 11.92 -4.30
CA LEU A 3 11.93 13.29 -4.36
C LEU A 3 11.08 14.17 -3.43
N ALA A 4 11.71 15.16 -2.80
CA ALA A 4 11.02 16.23 -2.10
C ALA A 4 11.24 17.56 -2.83
N HIS A 5 10.21 18.40 -2.83
CA HIS A 5 10.25 19.73 -3.41
C HIS A 5 9.74 20.76 -2.39
N GLU A 6 10.57 21.75 -2.08
CA GLU A 6 10.23 22.87 -1.21
C GLU A 6 9.87 24.10 -2.03
N THR A 7 8.59 24.46 -2.01
CA THR A 7 8.04 25.55 -2.83
C THR A 7 8.48 26.94 -2.37
N THR A 8 8.95 27.09 -1.14
CA THR A 8 9.39 28.41 -0.62
C THR A 8 10.76 28.83 -1.13
N ASN A 9 11.59 27.89 -1.58
CA ASN A 9 12.93 28.14 -2.09
C ASN A 9 13.25 27.41 -3.41
N ASP A 10 12.21 26.89 -4.08
CA ASP A 10 12.28 26.13 -5.34
C ASP A 10 13.30 24.99 -5.35
N SER A 11 13.63 24.43 -4.19
CA SER A 11 14.64 23.37 -4.07
C SER A 11 14.01 22.00 -4.22
N THR A 12 14.65 21.15 -5.03
CA THR A 12 14.30 19.72 -5.15
C THR A 12 15.50 18.90 -4.73
N TRP A 13 15.28 17.89 -3.88
CA TRP A 13 16.33 16.96 -3.47
C TRP A 13 15.83 15.52 -3.43
N MET A 14 16.77 14.59 -3.60
CA MET A 14 16.53 13.16 -3.43
C MET A 14 16.32 12.86 -1.95
N VAL A 15 15.16 12.30 -1.62
CA VAL A 15 14.87 11.78 -0.28
C VAL A 15 15.43 10.37 -0.18
N THR A 16 15.11 9.53 -1.16
CA THR A 16 15.62 8.16 -1.21
C THR A 16 15.59 7.61 -2.63
N ASP A 17 16.64 6.89 -2.98
CA ASP A 17 16.76 6.13 -4.21
C ASP A 17 16.55 4.64 -3.88
N PHE A 18 15.41 4.10 -4.31
CA PHE A 18 15.06 2.69 -4.07
C PHE A 18 15.63 1.76 -5.14
N TYR A 19 15.98 2.30 -6.32
CA TYR A 19 16.36 1.50 -7.47
C TYR A 19 17.46 2.21 -8.28
N GLN A 20 18.69 1.72 -8.15
CA GLN A 20 19.82 2.28 -8.90
C GLN A 20 19.77 1.83 -10.37
N GLY A 21 19.19 2.65 -11.26
CA GLY A 21 19.15 2.34 -12.70
C GLY A 21 18.15 3.15 -13.52
N VAL A 22 17.65 2.55 -14.61
CA VAL A 22 16.65 3.14 -15.52
C VAL A 22 15.30 2.49 -15.22
N GLY A 23 14.63 2.92 -14.15
CA GLY A 23 13.34 2.38 -13.73
C GLY A 23 12.79 3.15 -12.54
N SER A 24 11.47 3.20 -12.38
CA SER A 24 10.88 3.82 -11.20
C SER A 24 10.96 2.87 -10.02
N GLY A 25 11.73 3.22 -8.97
CA GLY A 25 11.77 2.44 -7.72
C GLY A 25 10.61 2.69 -6.76
N VAL A 26 9.65 3.53 -7.16
CA VAL A 26 8.44 3.89 -6.39
C VAL A 26 7.28 3.92 -7.37
N ASN A 27 6.15 3.31 -7.02
CA ASN A 27 4.96 3.36 -7.87
C ASN A 27 4.04 4.54 -7.47
N ASP A 28 2.92 4.71 -8.17
CA ASP A 28 2.02 5.86 -8.00
C ASP A 28 1.24 5.85 -6.67
N GLU A 29 1.41 4.80 -5.84
CA GLU A 29 0.63 4.57 -4.65
C GLU A 29 1.31 5.17 -3.41
N MET A 30 0.61 6.08 -2.73
CA MET A 30 1.08 6.72 -1.50
C MET A 30 -0.05 6.93 -0.49
N ALA A 31 0.25 6.72 0.79
CA ALA A 31 -0.65 7.06 1.89
C ALA A 31 0.12 7.70 3.05
N VAL A 32 -0.58 8.42 3.93
CA VAL A 32 0.04 9.13 5.06
C VAL A 32 -0.67 8.75 6.34
N VAL A 33 0.09 8.32 7.35
CA VAL A 33 -0.38 8.14 8.73
C VAL A 33 0.55 8.93 9.64
N GLY A 34 0.02 9.98 10.28
CA GLY A 34 0.83 10.87 11.13
C GLY A 34 1.99 11.51 10.35
N SER A 35 3.23 11.25 10.77
CA SER A 35 4.46 11.76 10.13
C SER A 35 5.07 10.80 9.10
N ARG A 36 4.43 9.65 8.85
CA ARG A 36 4.93 8.61 7.97
C ARG A 36 4.22 8.62 6.64
N ILE A 37 5.02 8.52 5.59
CA ILE A 37 4.56 8.33 4.22
C ILE A 37 4.78 6.86 3.88
N TYR A 38 3.71 6.15 3.55
CA TYR A 38 3.75 4.79 3.03
C TYR A 38 3.66 4.85 1.53
N LEU A 39 4.45 4.02 0.87
CA LEU A 39 4.56 3.98 -0.57
C LEU A 39 4.88 2.56 -0.99
N SER A 40 4.48 2.17 -2.20
CA SER A 40 5.07 0.98 -2.77
C SER A 40 6.45 1.27 -3.35
N CYS A 41 7.36 0.34 -3.12
CA CYS A 41 8.78 0.44 -3.43
C CYS A 41 9.28 -0.84 -4.07
N THR A 42 10.12 -0.71 -5.08
CA THR A 42 10.69 -1.85 -5.81
C THR A 42 12.20 -1.83 -5.64
N LYS A 43 12.79 -2.92 -5.15
CA LYS A 43 14.27 -3.06 -5.04
C LYS A 43 14.90 -3.74 -6.27
N GLU A 44 14.16 -4.63 -6.92
CA GLU A 44 14.56 -5.35 -8.13
C GLU A 44 13.34 -5.58 -9.02
N PHE A 45 13.53 -5.69 -10.34
CA PHE A 45 12.53 -5.66 -11.43
C PHE A 45 11.29 -6.60 -11.37
N VAL A 46 11.04 -7.30 -10.27
CA VAL A 46 10.08 -8.41 -10.23
C VAL A 46 8.95 -8.20 -9.21
N SER A 47 9.07 -7.28 -8.24
CA SER A 47 8.15 -7.26 -7.10
C SER A 47 8.10 -5.94 -6.34
N ASP A 48 6.90 -5.51 -5.96
CA ASP A 48 6.66 -4.35 -5.10
C ASP A 48 6.74 -4.70 -3.62
N GLY A 49 7.12 -3.74 -2.78
CA GLY A 49 7.12 -3.86 -1.33
C GLY A 49 6.38 -2.69 -0.70
N LEU A 50 5.88 -2.88 0.52
CA LEU A 50 5.43 -1.76 1.33
C LEU A 50 6.66 -1.13 1.99
N CYS A 51 6.95 0.11 1.64
CA CYS A 51 7.96 0.93 2.30
C CYS A 51 7.33 2.07 3.08
N VAL A 52 8.11 2.62 4.00
CA VAL A 52 7.74 3.79 4.76
C VAL A 52 8.91 4.77 4.83
N HIS A 53 8.57 6.05 4.77
CA HIS A 53 9.46 7.16 5.00
C HIS A 53 8.97 7.96 6.20
N GLU A 54 9.80 8.09 7.23
CA GLU A 54 9.55 8.90 8.42
C GLU A 54 10.10 10.32 8.23
N THR A 55 9.19 11.28 8.14
CA THR A 55 9.56 12.68 7.86
C THR A 55 10.26 13.37 9.03
N THR A 56 10.05 12.92 10.27
CA THR A 56 10.66 13.55 11.46
C THR A 56 12.15 13.28 11.62
N ASN A 57 12.67 12.21 11.03
CA ASN A 57 14.08 11.83 11.10
C ASN A 57 14.70 11.48 9.74
N ASN A 58 13.95 11.67 8.65
CA ASN A 58 14.37 11.42 7.27
C ASN A 58 14.91 9.99 7.06
N THR A 59 14.27 9.01 7.68
CA THR A 59 14.62 7.59 7.52
C THR A 59 13.62 6.88 6.63
N THR A 60 14.11 5.94 5.84
CA THR A 60 13.29 5.12 4.96
C THR A 60 13.62 3.66 5.22
N TRP A 61 12.60 2.82 5.34
CA TRP A 61 12.77 1.38 5.45
C TRP A 61 11.62 0.63 4.77
N MET A 62 11.88 -0.63 4.48
CA MET A 62 10.90 -1.56 3.92
C MET A 62 10.22 -2.33 5.05
N ILE A 63 8.90 -2.40 5.02
CA ILE A 63 8.08 -3.15 5.97
C ILE A 63 7.95 -4.60 5.51
N HIS A 64 7.60 -4.80 4.23
CA HIS A 64 7.38 -6.12 3.65
C HIS A 64 7.60 -6.13 2.14
N GLU A 65 8.10 -7.24 1.61
CA GLU A 65 8.20 -7.48 0.16
C GLU A 65 6.98 -8.32 -0.27
N PHE A 66 6.28 -7.85 -1.30
CA PHE A 66 5.18 -8.57 -1.92
C PHE A 66 5.64 -9.06 -3.30
N TYR A 67 5.56 -10.35 -3.58
CA TYR A 67 5.83 -10.84 -4.93
C TYR A 67 4.59 -10.65 -5.83
N SER A 68 4.05 -9.44 -5.84
CA SER A 68 2.85 -9.00 -6.53
C SER A 68 2.87 -7.47 -6.61
N ASP A 69 2.18 -6.90 -7.59
CA ASP A 69 2.02 -5.45 -7.72
C ASP A 69 1.15 -4.94 -6.57
N LEU A 70 1.51 -3.79 -6.02
CA LEU A 70 0.80 -3.15 -4.92
C LEU A 70 0.05 -1.92 -5.46
N ASP A 71 -1.27 -1.89 -5.30
CA ASP A 71 -2.16 -0.98 -6.02
C ASP A 71 -3.27 -0.42 -5.09
N ASP A 72 -3.83 0.73 -5.47
CA ASP A 72 -4.97 1.41 -4.86
C ASP A 72 -4.80 1.80 -3.37
N MET A 73 -3.61 2.20 -2.92
CA MET A 73 -3.32 2.42 -1.49
C MET A 73 -4.03 3.64 -0.88
N PHE A 74 -4.51 3.51 0.36
CA PHE A 74 -5.02 4.63 1.14
C PHE A 74 -4.82 4.42 2.65
N SER A 75 -5.06 5.48 3.43
CA SER A 75 -4.99 5.44 4.90
C SER A 75 -6.34 5.70 5.53
N PHE A 76 -6.59 5.06 6.68
CA PHE A 76 -7.74 5.32 7.53
C PHE A 76 -7.36 5.07 9.00
N GLY A 77 -7.51 6.09 9.83
CA GLY A 77 -7.03 6.04 11.22
C GLY A 77 -5.51 5.79 11.26
N SER A 78 -5.09 4.82 12.08
CA SER A 78 -3.70 4.36 12.19
C SER A 78 -3.35 3.23 11.21
N SER A 79 -4.15 3.01 10.18
CA SER A 79 -3.96 1.89 9.25
C SER A 79 -3.80 2.37 7.82
N VAL A 80 -3.02 1.61 7.06
CA VAL A 80 -2.86 1.72 5.61
C VAL A 80 -3.47 0.47 4.99
N PHE A 81 -4.35 0.68 4.03
CA PHE A 81 -5.00 -0.37 3.26
C PHE A 81 -4.50 -0.30 1.82
N PHE A 82 -4.26 -1.46 1.22
CA PHE A 82 -3.79 -1.55 -0.16
C PHE A 82 -4.17 -2.89 -0.77
N SER A 83 -4.35 -2.91 -2.08
CA SER A 83 -4.62 -4.13 -2.83
C SER A 83 -3.32 -4.68 -3.37
N THR A 84 -3.25 -5.99 -3.52
CA THR A 84 -2.21 -6.64 -4.31
C THR A 84 -2.81 -7.39 -5.48
N TRP A 85 -2.07 -7.43 -6.57
CA TRP A 85 -2.39 -8.21 -7.75
C TRP A 85 -1.12 -8.85 -8.31
N GLY A 86 -1.14 -10.15 -8.51
CA GLY A 86 0.00 -10.86 -9.05
C GLY A 86 -0.26 -12.34 -9.18
N ILE A 87 0.50 -12.97 -10.08
CA ILE A 87 0.54 -14.42 -10.24
C ILE A 87 2.00 -14.82 -10.02
N ASP A 88 2.25 -15.63 -8.99
CA ASP A 88 3.58 -16.16 -8.70
C ASP A 88 3.52 -17.68 -8.75
N ASP A 89 4.37 -18.31 -9.54
CA ASP A 89 4.41 -19.78 -9.77
C ASP A 89 3.03 -20.42 -10.10
N GLY A 90 2.11 -19.65 -10.68
CA GLY A 90 0.74 -20.09 -11.00
C GLY A 90 -0.27 -19.99 -9.86
N GLU A 91 0.14 -19.45 -8.70
CA GLU A 91 -0.75 -19.10 -7.59
C GLU A 91 -1.12 -17.61 -7.65
N LEU A 92 -2.41 -17.30 -7.50
CA LEU A 92 -2.89 -15.92 -7.37
C LEU A 92 -2.41 -15.35 -6.03
N ARG A 93 -1.56 -14.32 -6.08
CA ARG A 93 -1.12 -13.51 -4.93
C ARG A 93 -1.90 -12.21 -4.81
N SER A 94 -3.21 -12.34 -4.99
CA SER A 94 -4.14 -11.24 -4.85
C SER A 94 -4.60 -11.12 -3.41
N GLY A 95 -4.88 -9.89 -2.98
CA GLY A 95 -5.48 -9.69 -1.68
C GLY A 95 -5.75 -8.23 -1.37
N VAL A 96 -6.63 -8.03 -0.42
CA VAL A 96 -6.78 -6.78 0.31
C VAL A 96 -5.94 -6.89 1.57
N TRP A 97 -5.05 -5.95 1.78
CA TRP A 97 -4.12 -5.94 2.91
C TRP A 97 -4.33 -4.72 3.76
N MET A 98 -3.98 -4.86 5.04
CA MET A 98 -3.97 -3.78 6.01
C MET A 98 -2.67 -3.85 6.82
N TYR A 99 -1.97 -2.73 6.89
CA TYR A 99 -0.88 -2.49 7.83
C TYR A 99 -1.31 -1.50 8.90
N ASN A 100 -1.18 -1.87 10.18
CA ASN A 100 -1.50 -0.99 11.29
C ASN A 100 -0.21 -0.45 11.92
N GLU A 101 -0.09 0.88 11.92
CA GLU A 101 1.08 1.62 12.38
C GLU A 101 1.32 1.49 13.90
N ASN A 102 0.25 1.44 14.69
CA ASN A 102 0.36 1.34 16.15
C ASN A 102 0.92 -0.02 16.59
N THR A 103 0.53 -1.09 15.89
CA THR A 103 0.89 -2.46 16.23
C THR A 103 2.06 -2.99 15.42
N GLY A 104 2.38 -2.37 14.28
CA GLY A 104 3.28 -2.91 13.27
C GLY A 104 2.73 -4.18 12.57
N GLY A 105 1.44 -4.48 12.73
CA GLY A 105 0.82 -5.68 12.20
C GLY A 105 0.44 -5.54 10.73
N LEU A 106 0.83 -6.52 9.92
CA LEU A 106 0.39 -6.70 8.54
C LEU A 106 -0.56 -7.89 8.45
N ALA A 107 -1.75 -7.70 7.89
CA ALA A 107 -2.76 -8.74 7.79
C ALA A 107 -3.50 -8.68 6.45
N THR A 108 -3.98 -9.84 6.00
CA THR A 108 -4.90 -9.96 4.87
C THR A 108 -6.33 -9.75 5.35
N VAL A 109 -7.06 -8.87 4.68
CA VAL A 109 -8.48 -8.57 4.91
C VAL A 109 -9.37 -9.46 4.05
N ASP A 110 -8.99 -9.64 2.78
CA ASP A 110 -9.69 -10.49 1.81
C ASP A 110 -8.70 -11.03 0.77
N ALA A 111 -9.00 -12.14 0.11
CA ALA A 111 -8.13 -12.79 -0.89
C ALA A 111 -8.35 -12.26 -2.32
N VAL A 112 -9.26 -11.30 -2.51
CA VAL A 112 -9.56 -10.70 -3.81
C VAL A 112 -8.80 -9.38 -4.01
N THR A 113 -8.55 -9.00 -5.26
CA THR A 113 -8.02 -7.66 -5.58
C THR A 113 -9.16 -6.65 -5.54
N ALA A 114 -9.17 -5.81 -4.49
CA ALA A 114 -10.10 -4.70 -4.37
C ALA A 114 -9.73 -3.55 -5.32
N ARG A 115 -10.76 -2.84 -5.77
CA ARG A 115 -10.74 -1.62 -6.58
C ARG A 115 -11.88 -0.73 -6.11
N ASN A 116 -11.76 0.59 -6.22
CA ASN A 116 -12.85 1.53 -5.89
C ASN A 116 -13.49 1.26 -4.51
N TRP A 117 -12.70 1.40 -3.46
CA TRP A 117 -13.15 1.24 -2.08
C TRP A 117 -13.70 2.50 -1.43
N VAL A 118 -14.54 2.29 -0.42
CA VAL A 118 -14.99 3.30 0.54
C VAL A 118 -15.20 2.66 1.90
N ILE A 119 -14.82 3.37 2.96
CA ILE A 119 -15.10 2.96 4.35
C ILE A 119 -16.37 3.67 4.83
N VAL A 120 -17.28 2.91 5.44
CA VAL A 120 -18.49 3.43 6.10
C VAL A 120 -18.60 2.80 7.47
N GLY A 121 -18.32 3.58 8.53
CA GLY A 121 -18.21 3.02 9.87
C GLY A 121 -17.05 2.03 9.95
N ASP A 122 -17.34 0.81 10.38
CA ASP A 122 -16.36 -0.27 10.52
C ASP A 122 -16.40 -1.27 9.35
N ASP A 123 -17.02 -0.89 8.24
CA ASP A 123 -17.14 -1.71 7.04
C ASP A 123 -16.37 -1.08 5.87
N LEU A 124 -15.56 -1.91 5.22
CA LEU A 124 -14.87 -1.60 3.98
C LEU A 124 -15.68 -2.15 2.81
N TYR A 125 -16.24 -1.26 2.00
CA TYR A 125 -16.92 -1.59 0.76
C TYR A 125 -15.96 -1.44 -0.40
N PHE A 126 -15.92 -2.41 -1.32
CA PHE A 126 -15.03 -2.33 -2.47
C PHE A 126 -15.55 -3.14 -3.65
N THR A 127 -15.14 -2.76 -4.85
CA THR A 127 -15.40 -3.56 -6.05
C THR A 127 -14.26 -4.54 -6.28
N ALA A 128 -14.54 -5.80 -6.62
CA ALA A 128 -13.51 -6.76 -6.97
C ALA A 128 -14.00 -7.68 -8.09
N TYR A 129 -13.06 -8.27 -8.84
CA TYR A 129 -13.42 -9.36 -9.74
C TYR A 129 -13.75 -10.59 -8.89
N GLY A 130 -14.99 -11.06 -8.97
CA GLY A 130 -15.40 -12.28 -8.29
C GLY A 130 -14.78 -13.53 -8.91
N GLY A 131 -14.93 -14.67 -8.23
CA GLY A 131 -14.43 -15.97 -8.70
C GLY A 131 -14.98 -16.44 -10.07
N SER A 132 -15.98 -15.77 -10.62
CA SER A 132 -16.33 -15.87 -12.04
C SER A 132 -15.78 -14.64 -12.76
N GLU A 133 -14.84 -14.84 -13.68
CA GLU A 133 -14.05 -13.83 -14.42
C GLU A 133 -14.85 -12.81 -15.27
N ILE A 134 -16.16 -12.63 -15.02
CA ILE A 134 -17.05 -11.76 -15.79
C ILE A 134 -17.62 -10.68 -14.86
N GLY A 135 -16.87 -9.58 -14.72
CA GLY A 135 -17.34 -8.35 -14.09
C GLY A 135 -16.82 -8.11 -12.67
N ARG A 136 -16.93 -6.85 -12.22
CA ARG A 136 -16.66 -6.48 -10.81
C ARG A 136 -17.96 -6.53 -10.02
N GLU A 137 -17.93 -7.14 -8.85
CA GLU A 137 -19.03 -7.15 -7.88
C GLU A 137 -18.67 -6.29 -6.67
N LEU A 138 -19.68 -5.86 -5.91
CA LEU A 138 -19.50 -5.13 -4.66
C LEU A 138 -19.36 -6.11 -3.50
N TYR A 139 -18.25 -6.01 -2.78
CA TYR A 139 -17.93 -6.79 -1.59
C TYR A 139 -17.91 -5.88 -0.36
N VAL A 140 -18.08 -6.49 0.81
CA VAL A 140 -17.94 -5.83 2.11
C VAL A 140 -17.08 -6.70 3.03
N ALA A 141 -16.11 -6.08 3.69
CA ALA A 141 -15.31 -6.70 4.72
C ALA A 141 -15.38 -5.85 6.00
N SER A 142 -15.62 -6.49 7.14
CA SER A 142 -15.56 -5.78 8.43
C SER A 142 -14.11 -5.53 8.81
N ILE A 143 -13.81 -4.29 9.17
CA ILE A 143 -12.50 -3.85 9.66
C ILE A 143 -12.48 -3.66 11.19
N GLU A 144 -13.57 -4.03 11.89
CA GLU A 144 -13.67 -3.96 13.36
C GLU A 144 -12.51 -4.67 14.06
N LEU A 145 -12.04 -5.80 13.51
CA LEU A 145 -10.92 -6.59 14.03
C LEU A 145 -9.60 -5.79 14.11
N PHE A 146 -9.50 -4.67 13.41
CA PHE A 146 -8.30 -3.86 13.29
C PHE A 146 -8.43 -2.47 13.96
N SER A 147 -9.64 -2.09 14.36
CA SER A 147 -9.97 -0.82 15.04
C SER A 147 -9.65 -0.81 16.54
N HIS A 148 -9.51 -1.98 17.17
CA HIS A 148 -9.37 -2.12 18.63
C HIS A 148 -7.94 -1.96 19.16
N PHE A 149 -7.02 -1.46 18.35
CA PHE A 149 -5.65 -1.12 18.77
C PHE A 149 -5.46 0.41 18.74
N GLU A 150 -6.21 1.12 19.58
CA GLU A 150 -5.92 2.51 19.99
C GLU A 150 -5.19 2.54 21.33
#